data_AF-A0AAE9Z8B8-F1
#
_entry.id   AF-A0AAE9Z8B8-F1
#
_cell.length_a   1.000
_cell.length_b   1.000
_cell.length_c   1.000
_cell.angle_alpha   90.00
_cell.angle_beta   90.00
_cell.angle_gamma   90.00
#
_symmetry.space_group_name_H-M   'P 1'
#
loop_
_entity.id
_entity.type
_entity.pdbx_description
1 polymer ?
#
loop_
_entity_poly.entity_id
_entity_poly.type
_entity_poly.pdbx_seq_one_letter_code
_entity_poly.pdbx_strand_id
1 'polypeptide(L)'
;MVNFTDNMGIYKEVGEKSFKRISSLGQIHLNAWQKLAQKQMEIFSLATEAGISSLKSLGDKPDFQQLSSKQAEITKQLGEEINSKNQELLELTTELRDEYIAFTEEQISGINFNFTKPNS
;
A
#
# COMPACT_ATOMS: atom_id res chain seq x y z
N MET A 1 -44.32 -7.50 24.38
CA MET A 1 -43.22 -8.24 25.04
C MET A 1 -41.99 -8.10 24.16
N VAL A 2 -40.88 -7.63 24.71
CA VAL A 2 -39.61 -7.54 23.98
C VAL A 2 -39.11 -8.97 23.74
N ASN A 3 -39.03 -9.40 22.47
CA ASN A 3 -38.59 -10.75 22.12
C ASN A 3 -37.09 -10.87 22.34
N PHE A 4 -36.71 -11.42 23.50
CA PHE A 4 -35.34 -11.54 23.98
C PHE A 4 -34.45 -12.35 23.02
N THR A 5 -35.06 -13.31 22.29
CA THR A 5 -34.41 -14.17 21.30
C THR A 5 -34.05 -13.41 20.02
N ASP A 6 -34.97 -12.57 19.52
CA ASP A 6 -34.74 -11.72 18.34
C ASP A 6 -33.67 -10.67 18.65
N ASN A 7 -33.71 -10.07 19.84
CA ASN A 7 -32.67 -9.15 20.29
C ASN A 7 -31.30 -9.83 20.38
N MET A 8 -31.20 -11.06 20.92
CA MET A 8 -29.94 -11.81 20.96
C MET A 8 -29.36 -12.12 19.57
N GLY A 9 -30.22 -12.44 18.61
CA GLY A 9 -29.83 -12.64 17.21
C GLY A 9 -29.22 -11.38 16.60
N ILE A 10 -29.86 -10.23 16.82
CA ILE A 10 -29.37 -8.92 16.37
C ILE A 10 -28.02 -8.58 17.03
N TYR A 11 -27.86 -8.79 18.34
CA TYR A 11 -26.58 -8.54 19.02
C TYR A 11 -25.44 -9.42 18.48
N LYS A 12 -25.72 -10.70 18.21
CA LYS A 12 -24.74 -11.62 17.64
C LYS A 12 -24.35 -11.21 16.22
N GLU A 13 -25.32 -10.85 15.39
CA GLU A 13 -25.08 -10.42 14.01
C GLU A 13 -24.30 -9.09 13.95
N VAL A 14 -24.62 -8.13 14.83
CA VAL A 14 -23.88 -6.88 14.98
C VAL A 14 -22.46 -7.13 15.47
N GLY A 15 -22.27 -8.06 16.41
CA GLY A 15 -20.95 -8.45 16.92
C GLY A 15 -20.08 -9.09 15.85
N GLU A 16 -20.61 -10.07 15.11
CA GLU A 16 -19.91 -10.74 14.01
C GLU A 16 -19.58 -9.78 12.86
N LYS A 17 -20.51 -8.89 12.49
CA LYS A 17 -20.25 -7.83 11.50
C LYS A 17 -19.16 -6.87 11.98
N SER A 18 -19.20 -6.43 13.24
CA SER A 18 -18.18 -5.55 13.82
C SER A 18 -16.79 -6.17 13.86
N PHE A 19 -16.70 -7.46 14.21
CA PHE A 19 -15.43 -8.18 14.20
C PHE A 19 -14.84 -8.30 12.78
N LYS A 20 -15.67 -8.67 11.79
CA LYS A 20 -15.25 -8.71 10.39
C LYS A 20 -14.76 -7.35 9.87
N ARG A 21 -15.43 -6.26 10.25
CA ARG A 21 -15.04 -4.88 9.90
C ARG A 21 -13.65 -4.51 10.43
N ILE A 22 -13.40 -4.77 11.71
CA ILE A 22 -12.10 -4.48 12.34
C ILE A 22 -11.00 -5.33 11.70
N SER A 23 -11.28 -6.61 11.43
CA SER A 23 -10.33 -7.49 10.75
C SER A 23 -9.99 -7.00 9.34
N SER A 24 -10.99 -6.58 8.56
CA SER A 24 -10.79 -6.08 7.20
C SER A 24 -10.00 -4.78 7.18
N LEU A 25 -10.30 -3.84 8.08
CA LEU A 25 -9.55 -2.59 8.21
C LEU A 25 -8.09 -2.85 8.61
N GLY A 26 -7.87 -3.77 9.55
CA GLY A 26 -6.51 -4.19 9.93
C GLY A 26 -5.73 -4.78 8.77
N GLN A 27 -6.39 -5.58 7.92
CA GLN A 27 -5.76 -6.16 6.74
C GLN A 27 -5.36 -5.10 5.70
N ILE A 28 -6.23 -4.11 5.45
CA ILE A 28 -5.92 -2.97 4.56
C ILE A 28 -4.69 -2.21 5.05
N HIS A 29 -4.63 -1.92 6.35
CA HIS A 29 -3.49 -1.22 6.95
C HIS A 29 -2.19 -2.02 6.85
N LEU A 30 -2.22 -3.32 7.14
CA LEU A 30 -1.05 -4.19 7.02
C LEU A 30 -0.55 -4.30 5.57
N ASN A 31 -1.48 -4.44 4.62
CA ASN A 31 -1.15 -4.50 3.20
C ASN A 31 -0.48 -3.20 2.73
N ALA A 32 -1.00 -2.05 3.17
CA ALA A 32 -0.40 -0.74 2.91
C ALA A 32 1.05 -0.65 3.38
N TRP A 33 1.30 -1.00 4.64
CA TRP A 33 2.65 -0.98 5.21
C TRP A 33 3.60 -1.95 4.51
N GLN A 34 3.12 -3.14 4.15
CA GLN A 34 3.92 -4.12 3.43
C GLN A 34 4.32 -3.59 2.05
N LYS A 35 3.38 -3.03 1.28
CA LYS A 35 3.66 -2.44 -0.04
C LYS A 35 4.63 -1.24 0.08
N LEU A 36 4.47 -0.37 1.09
CA LEU A 36 5.38 0.75 1.35
C LEU A 36 6.79 0.28 1.71
N ALA A 37 6.92 -0.71 2.60
CA ALA A 37 8.20 -1.28 3.00
C ALA A 37 8.92 -1.93 1.81
N GLN A 38 8.19 -2.64 0.94
CA GLN A 38 8.75 -3.19 -0.29
C GLN A 38 9.33 -2.08 -1.19
N LYS A 39 8.60 -0.98 -1.40
CA LYS A 39 9.10 0.15 -2.23
C LYS A 39 10.34 0.81 -1.63
N GLN A 40 10.40 0.98 -0.31
CA GLN A 40 11.60 1.49 0.36
C GLN A 40 12.80 0.57 0.17
N MET A 41 12.59 -0.75 0.22
CA MET A 41 13.65 -1.74 -0.06
C MET A 41 14.10 -1.73 -1.52
N GLU A 42 13.19 -1.55 -2.48
CA GLU A 42 13.53 -1.38 -3.90
C GLU A 42 14.44 -0.16 -4.11
N ILE A 43 14.09 0.99 -3.52
CA ILE A 43 14.92 2.22 -3.59
C ILE A 43 16.31 1.98 -2.96
N PHE A 44 16.37 1.29 -1.82
CA PHE A 44 17.65 0.94 -1.18
C PHE A 44 18.51 0.01 -2.05
N SER A 45 17.89 -0.95 -2.74
CA SER A 45 18.59 -1.83 -3.70
C SER A 45 19.21 -1.01 -4.83
N LEU A 46 18.46 -0.08 -5.42
CA LEU A 46 18.93 0.79 -6.50
C LEU A 46 20.17 1.61 -6.08
N ALA A 47 20.15 2.19 -4.88
CA ALA A 47 21.31 2.92 -4.35
C ALA A 47 22.53 2.01 -4.16
N THR A 48 22.31 0.78 -3.70
CA THR A 48 23.37 -0.22 -3.50
C THR A 48 23.96 -0.66 -4.84
N GLU A 49 23.12 -0.92 -5.85
CA GLU A 49 23.53 -1.28 -7.20
C GLU A 49 24.34 -0.17 -7.87
N ALA A 50 23.90 1.08 -7.73
CA ALA A 50 24.66 2.25 -8.20
C ALA A 50 26.04 2.33 -7.53
N GLY A 51 26.12 2.10 -6.21
CA GLY A 51 27.39 2.05 -5.47
C GLY A 51 28.32 0.94 -5.97
N ILE A 52 27.80 -0.27 -6.21
CA ILE A 52 28.55 -1.38 -6.79
C ILE A 52 29.04 -1.03 -8.20
N SER A 53 28.21 -0.39 -9.02
CA SER A 53 28.56 0.04 -10.38
C SER A 53 29.68 1.09 -10.37
N SER A 54 29.63 2.06 -9.47
CA SER A 54 30.71 3.05 -9.27
C SER A 54 32.01 2.38 -8.83
N LEU A 55 31.96 1.41 -7.91
CA LEU A 55 33.15 0.65 -7.48
C LEU A 55 33.76 -0.17 -8.62
N LYS A 56 32.93 -0.84 -9.44
CA LYS A 56 33.40 -1.55 -10.64
C LYS A 56 34.08 -0.60 -11.62
N SER A 57 33.50 0.57 -11.83
CA SER A 57 34.05 1.60 -12.73
C SER A 57 35.45 2.06 -12.33
N LEU A 58 35.77 2.07 -11.03
CA LEU A 58 37.11 2.40 -10.51
C LEU A 58 38.14 1.27 -10.70
N GLY A 59 37.69 0.01 -10.69
CA GLY A 59 38.55 -1.17 -10.84
C GLY A 59 39.17 -1.34 -12.23
N ASP A 60 38.54 -0.78 -13.27
CA ASP A 60 38.94 -0.93 -14.67
C ASP A 60 40.17 -0.10 -15.10
N LYS A 61 40.82 0.63 -14.17
CA LYS A 61 41.86 1.64 -14.47
C LYS A 61 41.50 2.61 -15.62
N PRO A 62 40.29 3.20 -15.65
CA PRO A 62 39.90 4.11 -16.73
C PRO A 62 40.68 5.43 -16.68
N ASP A 63 40.76 6.14 -17.80
CA ASP A 63 41.16 7.54 -17.80
C ASP A 63 40.07 8.43 -17.15
N PHE A 64 40.43 9.66 -16.78
CA PHE A 64 39.52 10.58 -16.10
C PHE A 64 38.24 10.89 -16.90
N GLN A 65 38.34 10.92 -18.23
CA GLN A 65 37.22 11.23 -19.11
C GLN A 65 36.22 10.06 -19.15
N GLN A 66 36.71 8.83 -19.24
CA GLN A 66 35.90 7.61 -19.15
C GLN A 66 35.22 7.48 -17.79
N LEU A 67 35.93 7.81 -16.70
CA LEU A 67 35.38 7.75 -15.35
C LEU A 67 34.26 8.79 -15.14
N SER A 68 34.46 10.01 -15.64
CA SER A 68 33.45 11.07 -15.63
C SER A 68 32.19 10.67 -16.42
N SER A 69 32.36 10.12 -17.63
CA SER A 69 31.24 9.64 -18.44
C SER A 69 30.48 8.49 -17.77
N LYS A 70 31.17 7.49 -17.20
CA LYS A 70 30.53 6.38 -16.47
C LYS A 70 29.76 6.89 -15.24
N GLN A 71 30.34 7.83 -14.48
CA GLN A 71 29.66 8.38 -13.30
C GLN A 71 28.41 9.19 -13.68
N ALA A 72 28.44 9.93 -14.80
CA ALA A 72 27.28 10.63 -15.34
C ALA A 72 26.17 9.66 -15.76
N GLU A 73 26.53 8.53 -16.39
CA GLU A 73 25.60 7.48 -16.77
C GLU A 73 24.95 6.81 -15.55
N ILE A 74 25.76 6.40 -14.56
CA ILE A 74 25.26 5.80 -13.30
C ILE A 74 24.30 6.75 -12.58
N THR A 75 24.66 8.04 -12.51
CA THR A 75 23.81 9.06 -11.86
C THR A 75 22.51 9.26 -12.61
N LYS A 76 22.56 9.31 -13.95
CA LYS A 76 21.37 9.43 -14.79
C LYS A 76 20.44 8.23 -14.60
N GLN A 77 20.96 7.01 -14.69
CA GLN A 77 20.19 5.78 -14.52
C GLN A 77 19.55 5.72 -13.13
N LEU A 78 20.32 6.00 -12.07
CA LEU A 78 19.79 6.05 -10.71
C LEU A 78 18.66 7.09 -10.57
N GLY A 79 18.81 8.26 -11.19
CA GLY A 79 17.79 9.31 -11.18
C GLY A 79 16.51 8.90 -11.91
N GLU A 80 16.63 8.25 -13.07
CA GLU A 80 15.50 7.72 -13.85
C GLU A 80 14.75 6.64 -13.07
N GLU A 81 15.47 5.69 -12.46
CA GLU A 81 14.90 4.61 -11.64
C GLU A 81 14.20 5.15 -10.38
N ILE A 82 14.83 6.08 -9.64
CA ILE A 82 14.20 6.74 -8.48
C ILE A 82 12.92 7.45 -8.90
N ASN A 83 12.94 8.16 -10.03
CA ASN A 83 11.74 8.85 -10.52
C ASN A 83 10.62 7.86 -10.88
N SER A 84 10.94 6.73 -11.51
CA SER A 84 9.98 5.65 -11.76
C SER A 84 9.39 5.11 -10.45
N LYS A 85 10.23 4.84 -9.44
CA LYS A 85 9.77 4.36 -8.12
C LYS A 85 8.89 5.37 -7.39
N ASN A 86 9.15 6.67 -7.56
CA ASN A 86 8.27 7.71 -7.03
C ASN A 86 6.89 7.70 -7.71
N GLN A 87 6.82 7.45 -9.02
CA GLN A 87 5.53 7.29 -9.71
C GLN A 87 4.77 6.07 -9.19
N GLU A 88 5.44 4.93 -9.03
CA GLU A 88 4.85 3.72 -8.44
C GLU A 88 4.34 3.97 -7.00
N LEU A 89 5.02 4.83 -6.22
CA LEU A 89 4.58 5.21 -4.87
C LEU A 89 3.31 6.07 -4.89
N LEU A 90 3.16 6.96 -5.89
CA LEU A 90 1.96 7.76 -6.09
C LEU A 90 0.77 6.89 -6.50
N GLU A 91 1.01 5.91 -7.37
CA GLU A 91 0.02 4.90 -7.76
C GLU A 91 -0.42 4.08 -6.55
N LEU A 92 0.53 3.58 -5.75
CA LEU A 92 0.24 2.87 -4.50
C LEU A 92 -0.62 3.69 -3.54
N THR A 93 -0.34 4.99 -3.41
CA THR A 93 -1.14 5.89 -2.55
C THR A 93 -2.56 6.04 -3.09
N THR A 94 -2.72 6.06 -4.41
CA THR A 94 -4.03 6.11 -5.08
C THR A 94 -4.81 4.82 -4.86
N GLU A 95 -4.16 3.65 -5.04
CA GLU A 95 -4.76 2.35 -4.73
C GLU A 95 -5.26 2.27 -3.29
N LEU A 96 -4.45 2.70 -2.32
CA LEU A 96 -4.81 2.67 -0.91
C LEU A 96 -6.00 3.58 -0.58
N ARG A 97 -6.07 4.75 -1.21
CA ARG A 97 -7.24 5.63 -1.10
C ARG A 97 -8.49 4.93 -1.62
N ASP A 98 -8.40 4.30 -2.79
CA ASP A 98 -9.53 3.65 -3.44
C ASP A 98 -9.98 2.40 -2.65
N GLU A 99 -9.05 1.62 -2.09
CA GLU A 99 -9.34 0.52 -1.15
C GLU A 99 -10.08 1.03 0.10
N TYR A 100 -9.70 2.19 0.64
CA TYR A 100 -10.37 2.78 1.80
C TYR A 100 -11.77 3.33 1.48
N ILE A 101 -11.95 3.91 0.30
CA ILE A 101 -13.26 4.34 -0.20
C ILE A 101 -14.17 3.13 -0.36
N ALA A 102 -13.70 2.07 -1.04
CA ALA A 102 -14.46 0.84 -1.23
C ALA A 102 -14.85 0.19 0.09
N PHE A 103 -13.91 0.13 1.06
CA PHE A 103 -14.21 -0.33 2.41
C PHE A 103 -15.32 0.50 3.06
N THR A 104 -15.27 1.82 2.94
CA THR A 104 -16.27 2.73 3.52
C THR A 104 -17.64 2.58 2.85
N GLU A 105 -17.68 2.41 1.52
CA GLU A 105 -18.91 2.13 0.77
C GLU A 105 -19.53 0.78 1.16
N GLU A 106 -18.70 -0.25 1.37
CA GLU A 106 -19.13 -1.54 1.92
C GLU A 106 -19.72 -1.38 3.33
N GLN A 107 -19.12 -0.50 4.16
CA GLN A 107 -19.67 -0.21 5.49
C GLN A 107 -21.02 0.49 5.43
N ILE A 108 -21.16 1.51 4.58
CA ILE A 108 -22.41 2.28 4.45
C ILE A 108 -23.52 1.40 3.88
N SER A 109 -23.23 0.59 2.86
CA SER A 109 -24.21 -0.35 2.28
C SER A 109 -24.61 -1.46 3.27
N GLY A 110 -23.69 -1.91 4.12
CA GLY A 110 -23.96 -2.87 5.20
C GLY A 110 -24.75 -2.30 6.39
N ILE A 111 -24.83 -0.97 6.54
CA ILE A 111 -25.62 -0.27 7.58
C ILE A 111 -27.08 -0.05 7.14
N ASN A 112 -27.42 -0.24 5.87
CA ASN A 112 -28.79 -0.21 5.35
C ASN A 112 -29.65 -1.44 5.78
N PHE A 113 -29.53 -1.84 7.06
CA PHE A 113 -30.50 -2.70 7.71
C PHE A 113 -31.88 -2.01 7.71
N ASN A 114 -32.74 -2.47 6.80
CA ASN A 114 -34.21 -2.45 6.85
C ASN A 114 -34.86 -1.53 7.92
N PHE A 115 -34.82 -0.22 7.73
CA PHE A 115 -35.76 0.69 8.41
C PHE A 115 -37.15 0.70 7.76
N THR A 116 -37.36 -0.06 6.68
CA THR A 116 -38.66 -0.21 6.04
C THR A 116 -39.46 -1.40 6.58
N LYS A 117 -40.41 -1.04 7.45
CA LYS A 117 -41.69 -1.68 7.83
C LYS A 117 -41.71 -2.77 8.92
N PRO A 118 -42.34 -2.46 10.07
CA PRO A 118 -43.38 -3.31 10.63
C PRO A 118 -44.72 -2.95 9.98
N ASN A 119 -45.20 -3.77 9.05
CA ASN A 119 -46.64 -3.85 8.80
C ASN A 119 -47.25 -4.62 9.98
N SER A 120 -48.01 -3.94 10.84
CA SER A 120 -49.21 -4.42 11.56
C SER A 120 -49.76 -3.28 12.40
#